data_AF-A0A328WQ72-F1
#
_entry.id   AF-A0A328WQ72-F1
#
_cell.length_a   1.000
_cell.length_b   1.000
_cell.length_c   1.000
_cell.angle_alpha   90.00
_cell.angle_beta   90.00
_cell.angle_gamma   90.00
#
_symmetry.space_group_name_H-M   'P 1'
#
loop_
_entity.id
_entity.type
_entity.pdbx_description
1 polymer ?
#
loop_
_entity_poly.entity_id
_entity_poly.type
_entity_poly.pdbx_seq_one_letter_code
_entity_poly.pdbx_strand_id
1 'polypeptide(L)'
;MEKFTRRMEINLLQPREDFVIETFDEFEKRYLGFGKEIYSKIKENLPEIFNNLVFYKRVNFQLEDSYAEFKSDQFPFGIQLDPLCEVIVLWSDCKHIEIGYWAKNEYEDAINYIKSELLK
;
A
#
# COMPACT_ATOMS: atom_id res chain seq x y z
N MET A 1 -24.61 1.58 30.70
CA MET A 1 -23.97 0.36 30.18
C MET A 1 -23.23 0.77 28.91
N GLU A 2 -21.95 1.14 29.05
CA GLU A 2 -21.12 1.56 27.91
C GLU A 2 -20.82 0.34 27.04
N LYS A 3 -21.25 0.36 25.78
CA LYS A 3 -20.82 -0.63 24.79
C LYS A 3 -19.38 -0.30 24.42
N PHE A 4 -18.44 -1.05 24.99
CA PHE A 4 -17.08 -1.14 24.44
C PHE A 4 -17.18 -1.81 23.07
N THR A 5 -17.34 -1.02 22.01
CA THR A 5 -17.12 -1.50 20.65
C THR A 5 -15.61 -1.66 20.51
N ARG A 6 -15.11 -2.89 20.68
CA ARG A 6 -13.73 -3.24 20.36
C ARG A 6 -13.56 -2.95 18.87
N ARG A 7 -12.93 -1.83 18.51
CA ARG A 7 -12.52 -1.58 17.12
C ARG A 7 -11.58 -2.71 16.75
N MET A 8 -12.00 -3.59 15.84
CA MET A 8 -11.08 -4.54 15.25
C MET A 8 -10.13 -3.72 14.38
N GLU A 9 -8.84 -3.76 14.68
CA GLU A 9 -7.83 -3.26 13.76
C GLU A 9 -7.93 -4.12 12.48
N ILE A 10 -8.28 -3.48 11.37
CA ILE A 10 -8.25 -4.12 10.06
C ILE A 10 -6.77 -4.22 9.67
N ASN A 11 -6.27 -5.45 9.67
CA ASN A 11 -4.92 -5.77 9.24
C ASN A 11 -5.03 -6.48 7.88
N LEU A 12 -4.72 -5.76 6.81
CA LEU A 12 -4.86 -6.25 5.44
C LEU A 12 -3.74 -7.22 5.07
N LEU A 13 -2.55 -7.02 5.63
CA LEU A 13 -1.41 -7.91 5.47
C LEU A 13 -1.46 -9.05 6.49
N GLN A 14 -1.67 -10.27 5.99
CA GLN A 14 -1.72 -11.51 6.77
C GLN A 14 -0.94 -12.65 6.08
N PRO A 15 -0.38 -13.60 6.84
CA PRO A 15 -0.27 -13.56 8.31
C PRO A 15 0.79 -12.54 8.73
N ARG A 16 0.61 -11.91 9.90
CA ARG A 16 1.42 -10.74 10.28
C ARG A 16 2.88 -11.07 10.56
N GLU A 17 3.17 -12.29 11.00
CA GLU A 17 4.53 -12.80 11.22
C GLU A 17 5.42 -12.80 9.97
N ASP A 18 4.82 -12.74 8.79
CA ASP A 18 5.54 -12.74 7.52
C ASP A 18 6.09 -11.36 7.14
N PHE A 19 5.71 -10.31 7.88
CA PHE A 19 6.02 -8.92 7.57
C PHE A 19 6.79 -8.25 8.69
N VAL A 20 7.78 -7.45 8.32
CA VAL A 20 8.45 -6.54 9.24
C VAL A 20 8.23 -5.10 8.79
N ILE A 21 7.98 -4.22 9.75
CA ILE A 21 7.87 -2.78 9.49
C ILE A 21 9.24 -2.28 9.05
N GLU A 22 9.24 -1.44 8.02
CA GLU A 22 10.41 -0.64 7.64
C GLU A 22 10.03 0.84 7.56
N THR A 23 11.03 1.70 7.66
CA THR A 23 10.88 3.13 7.40
C THR A 23 10.84 3.39 5.89
N PHE A 24 10.32 4.54 5.49
CA PHE A 24 10.34 4.95 4.08
C PHE A 24 11.79 5.02 3.53
N ASP A 25 12.74 5.53 4.30
CA ASP A 25 14.15 5.59 3.92
C ASP A 25 14.79 4.19 3.73
N GLU A 26 14.39 3.20 4.54
CA GLU A 26 14.84 1.81 4.38
C GLU A 26 14.22 1.18 3.13
N PHE A 27 12.93 1.41 2.89
CA PHE A 27 12.26 1.03 1.66
C PHE A 27 12.98 1.61 0.43
N GLU A 28 13.27 2.92 0.40
CA GLU A 28 13.92 3.58 -0.74
C GLU A 28 15.32 3.02 -1.04
N LYS A 29 16.05 2.59 0.00
CA LYS A 29 17.36 1.95 -0.17
C LYS A 29 17.26 0.51 -0.67
N ARG A 30 16.22 -0.22 -0.26
CA ARG A 30 16.03 -1.64 -0.56
C ARG A 30 15.36 -1.85 -1.91
N TYR A 31 14.29 -1.12 -2.19
CA TYR A 31 13.40 -1.35 -3.31
C TYR A 31 13.75 -0.46 -4.50
N LEU A 32 14.24 -1.07 -5.57
CA LEU A 32 14.65 -0.37 -6.80
C LEU A 32 13.82 -0.75 -8.03
N GLY A 33 12.78 -1.57 -7.84
CA GLY A 33 11.98 -2.15 -8.93
C GLY A 33 10.85 -1.26 -9.46
N PHE A 34 9.96 -1.87 -10.24
CA PHE A 34 8.81 -1.20 -10.84
C PHE A 34 7.92 -0.52 -9.78
N GLY A 35 7.35 0.64 -10.12
CA GLY A 35 6.45 1.36 -9.22
C GLY A 35 7.11 2.10 -8.05
N LYS A 36 8.45 2.12 -7.94
CA LYS A 36 9.17 2.73 -6.81
C LYS A 36 8.80 4.19 -6.52
N GLU A 37 8.36 4.94 -7.53
CA GLU A 37 8.03 6.37 -7.38
C GLU A 37 6.61 6.62 -6.84
N ILE A 38 5.78 5.57 -6.72
CA ILE A 38 4.38 5.72 -6.32
C ILE A 38 4.23 6.45 -4.99
N TYR A 39 5.10 6.18 -4.02
CA TYR A 39 5.01 6.80 -2.70
C TYR A 39 5.37 8.29 -2.72
N SER A 40 6.33 8.69 -3.56
CA SER A 40 6.61 10.11 -3.82
C SER A 40 5.41 10.78 -4.50
N LYS A 41 4.76 10.08 -5.45
CA LYS A 41 3.52 10.57 -6.08
C LYS A 41 2.35 10.68 -5.11
N ILE A 42 2.20 9.74 -4.18
CA ILE A 42 1.21 9.82 -3.10
C ILE A 42 1.54 10.99 -2.19
N LYS A 43 2.81 11.20 -1.80
CA LYS A 43 3.23 12.34 -0.98
C LYS A 43 2.91 13.68 -1.63
N GLU A 44 3.12 13.81 -2.94
CA GLU A 44 2.82 15.00 -3.73
C GLU A 44 1.30 15.26 -3.83
N ASN A 45 0.50 14.22 -4.05
CA ASN A 45 -0.92 14.35 -4.41
C ASN A 45 -1.89 14.15 -3.24
N LEU A 46 -1.47 13.43 -2.21
CA LEU A 46 -2.26 12.92 -1.08
C LEU A 46 -1.38 12.88 0.20
N PRO A 47 -0.83 14.03 0.65
CA PRO A 47 0.16 14.07 1.73
C PRO A 47 -0.35 13.49 3.06
N GLU A 48 -1.64 13.66 3.36
CA GLU A 48 -2.26 13.08 4.56
C GLU A 48 -2.27 11.55 4.53
N ILE A 49 -2.49 10.97 3.35
CA ILE A 49 -2.43 9.51 3.15
C ILE A 49 -1.00 9.04 3.36
N PHE A 50 -0.04 9.69 2.69
CA PHE A 50 1.37 9.34 2.81
C PHE A 50 1.86 9.33 4.27
N ASN A 51 1.49 10.34 5.05
CA ASN A 51 1.89 10.46 6.45
C ASN A 51 1.33 9.37 7.38
N ASN A 52 0.33 8.62 6.93
CA ASN A 52 -0.29 7.52 7.67
C ASN A 52 -0.05 6.15 7.03
N LEU A 53 0.80 6.08 6.00
CA LEU A 53 1.27 4.80 5.46
C LEU A 53 2.25 4.16 6.44
N VAL A 54 2.05 2.87 6.68
CA VAL A 54 3.04 2.01 7.33
C VAL A 54 3.64 1.11 6.27
N PHE A 55 4.96 1.13 6.14
CA PHE A 55 5.69 0.36 5.13
C PHE A 55 6.16 -0.97 5.71
N TYR A 56 6.18 -2.00 4.86
CA TYR A 56 6.53 -3.35 5.22
C TYR A 56 7.33 -4.03 4.12
N LYS A 57 8.18 -4.96 4.55
CA LYS A 57 8.75 -5.99 3.68
C LYS A 57 8.37 -7.37 4.19
N ARG A 58 8.20 -8.30 3.27
CA ARG A 58 8.09 -9.71 3.64
C ARG A 58 9.46 -10.31 3.98
N VAL A 59 9.46 -11.36 4.80
CA VAL A 59 10.69 -12.04 5.25
C VAL A 59 10.79 -13.51 4.87
N ASN A 60 9.73 -14.10 4.33
CA ASN A 60 9.65 -15.54 4.06
C ASN A 60 9.49 -15.90 2.56
N PHE A 61 8.77 -15.10 1.78
CA PHE A 61 8.64 -15.24 0.32
C PHE A 61 8.36 -13.87 -0.32
N GLN A 62 8.49 -13.77 -1.65
CA GLN A 62 8.34 -12.51 -2.39
C GLN A 62 9.19 -11.39 -1.73
N LEU A 63 10.47 -11.68 -1.52
CA LEU A 63 11.37 -10.83 -0.73
C LEU A 63 11.71 -9.52 -1.48
N GLU A 64 11.50 -9.53 -2.78
CA GLU A 64 11.68 -8.43 -3.71
C GLU A 64 10.55 -7.40 -3.61
N ASP A 65 9.36 -7.83 -3.17
CA ASP A 65 8.18 -6.97 -3.09
C ASP A 65 8.33 -5.88 -2.03
N SER A 66 7.51 -4.84 -2.20
CA SER A 66 7.24 -3.85 -1.16
C SER A 66 5.76 -3.82 -0.83
N TYR A 67 5.44 -3.58 0.43
CA TYR A 67 4.07 -3.47 0.90
C TYR A 67 3.90 -2.18 1.72
N ALA A 68 2.73 -1.56 1.65
CA ALA A 68 2.32 -0.51 2.57
C ALA A 68 0.85 -0.64 2.93
N GLU A 69 0.48 -0.23 4.14
CA GLU A 69 -0.91 -0.13 4.58
C GLU A 69 -1.22 1.31 4.96
N PHE A 70 -2.30 1.87 4.43
CA PHE A 70 -2.91 3.07 4.98
C PHE A 70 -3.88 2.65 6.08
N LYS A 71 -3.54 2.96 7.33
CA LYS A 71 -4.38 2.63 8.49
C LYS A 71 -5.37 3.76 8.76
N SER A 72 -6.62 3.53 8.40
CA SER A 72 -7.74 4.44 8.66
C SER A 72 -8.91 3.67 9.26
N ASP A 73 -9.65 4.33 10.15
CA ASP A 73 -10.88 3.77 10.75
C ASP A 73 -12.00 3.58 9.72
N GLN A 74 -11.97 4.35 8.61
CA GLN A 74 -13.06 4.36 7.62
C GLN A 74 -12.70 3.57 6.37
N PHE A 75 -11.51 3.84 5.82
CA PHE A 75 -11.13 3.34 4.49
C PHE A 75 -9.69 2.82 4.49
N PRO A 76 -9.41 1.68 5.17
CA PRO A 76 -8.10 1.06 5.12
C PRO A 76 -7.85 0.45 3.73
N PHE A 77 -6.62 0.57 3.24
CA PHE A 77 -6.21 -0.07 1.99
C PHE A 77 -4.73 -0.42 2.02
N GLY A 78 -4.35 -1.39 1.18
CA GLY A 78 -2.99 -1.86 0.98
C GLY A 78 -2.45 -1.46 -0.39
N ILE A 79 -1.13 -1.37 -0.44
CA ILE A 79 -0.32 -1.15 -1.64
C ILE A 79 0.72 -2.27 -1.68
N GLN A 80 0.90 -2.90 -2.83
CA GLN A 80 1.99 -3.85 -3.09
C GLN A 80 2.69 -3.42 -4.38
N LEU A 81 4.01 -3.43 -4.35
CA LEU A 81 4.84 -3.27 -5.53
C LEU A 81 5.49 -4.63 -5.79
N ASP A 82 5.08 -5.27 -6.89
CA ASP A 82 5.67 -6.52 -7.36
C ASP A 82 6.58 -6.19 -8.57
N PRO A 83 7.90 -6.19 -8.36
CA PRO A 83 8.85 -5.81 -9.40
C PRO A 83 9.06 -6.91 -10.44
N LEU A 84 8.68 -8.16 -10.16
CA LEU A 84 8.86 -9.28 -11.09
C LEU A 84 7.71 -9.35 -12.09
N CYS A 85 6.50 -8.99 -11.66
CA CYS A 85 5.34 -8.83 -12.53
C CYS A 85 5.19 -7.40 -13.07
N GLU A 86 5.99 -6.46 -12.59
CA GLU A 86 5.94 -5.04 -12.94
C GLU A 86 4.54 -4.44 -12.73
N VAL A 87 3.99 -4.63 -11.52
CA VAL A 87 2.66 -4.14 -11.13
C VAL A 87 2.67 -3.37 -9.81
N ILE A 88 1.81 -2.34 -9.76
CA ILE A 88 1.33 -1.69 -8.53
C ILE A 88 -0.04 -2.28 -8.23
N VAL A 89 -0.17 -2.97 -7.11
CA VAL A 89 -1.44 -3.52 -6.64
C VAL A 89 -2.01 -2.61 -5.57
N LEU A 90 -3.29 -2.28 -5.69
CA LEU A 90 -4.03 -1.50 -4.70
C LEU A 90 -5.28 -2.28 -4.29
N TRP A 91 -5.52 -2.44 -2.99
CA TRP A 91 -6.68 -3.18 -2.53
C TRP A 91 -7.23 -2.70 -1.19
N SER A 92 -8.52 -2.96 -0.97
CA SER A 92 -9.18 -2.93 0.32
C SER A 92 -9.95 -4.25 0.51
N ASP A 93 -10.79 -4.36 1.55
CA ASP A 93 -11.60 -5.56 1.79
C ASP A 93 -12.52 -5.95 0.61
N CYS A 94 -12.92 -4.99 -0.23
CA CYS A 94 -13.88 -5.21 -1.31
C CYS A 94 -13.46 -4.69 -2.69
N LYS A 95 -12.28 -4.04 -2.79
CA LYS A 95 -11.78 -3.45 -4.03
C LYS A 95 -10.37 -3.91 -4.29
N HIS A 96 -10.04 -4.09 -5.56
CA HIS A 96 -8.73 -4.54 -6.00
C HIS A 96 -8.47 -4.04 -7.43
N ILE A 97 -7.26 -3.60 -7.69
CA ILE A 97 -6.76 -3.32 -9.04
C ILE A 97 -5.26 -3.62 -9.12
N GLU A 98 -4.82 -4.06 -10.30
CA GLU A 98 -3.41 -4.15 -10.68
C GLU A 98 -3.16 -3.16 -11.80
N ILE A 99 -2.12 -2.35 -11.65
CA ILE A 99 -1.70 -1.34 -12.62
C ILE A 99 -0.24 -1.63 -12.95
N GLY A 100 -0.01 -2.20 -14.14
CA GLY A 100 1.33 -2.62 -14.55
C GLY A 100 1.96 -1.75 -15.62
N TYR A 101 3.12 -2.19 -16.09
CA TYR A 101 3.91 -1.54 -17.15
C TYR A 101 3.14 -1.27 -18.45
N TRP A 102 2.01 -1.96 -18.67
CA TRP A 102 1.13 -1.76 -19.81
C TRP A 102 0.27 -0.50 -19.70
N ALA A 103 0.16 0.11 -18.52
CA ALA A 103 -0.53 1.37 -18.32
C ALA A 103 0.27 2.50 -18.95
N LYS A 104 -0.43 3.49 -19.51
CA LYS A 104 0.23 4.65 -20.12
C LYS A 104 0.78 5.61 -19.07
N ASN A 105 0.08 5.73 -17.94
CA ASN A 105 0.40 6.62 -16.83
C ASN A 105 0.14 5.88 -15.50
N GLU A 106 0.91 4.83 -15.21
CA GLU A 106 0.71 3.91 -14.08
C GLU A 106 0.55 4.63 -12.73
N TYR A 107 1.33 5.69 -12.50
CA TYR A 107 1.26 6.47 -11.27
C TYR A 107 -0.01 7.32 -11.19
N GLU A 108 -0.41 7.94 -12.31
CA GLU A 108 -1.63 8.76 -12.35
C GLU A 108 -2.86 7.88 -12.15
N ASP A 109 -2.89 6.72 -12.83
CA ASP A 109 -3.96 5.73 -12.70
C ASP A 109 -4.07 5.21 -11.26
N ALA A 110 -2.94 4.94 -10.60
CA ALA A 110 -2.90 4.53 -9.20
C ALA A 110 -3.43 5.61 -8.25
N ILE A 111 -2.97 6.87 -8.40
CA ILE A 111 -3.47 7.99 -7.59
C ILE A 111 -4.97 8.22 -7.81
N ASN A 112 -5.42 8.13 -9.05
CA ASN A 112 -6.83 8.29 -9.38
C ASN A 112 -7.67 7.18 -8.76
N TYR A 113 -7.20 5.93 -8.78
CA TYR A 113 -7.89 4.82 -8.14
C TYR A 113 -7.97 4.97 -6.61
N ILE A 114 -6.89 5.41 -5.95
CA ILE A 114 -6.94 5.71 -4.51
C ILE A 114 -8.04 6.73 -4.21
N LYS A 115 -8.06 7.85 -4.95
CA LYS A 115 -9.04 8.93 -4.75
C LYS A 115 -10.47 8.50 -5.04
N SER A 116 -10.67 7.84 -6.16
CA SER A 116 -12.02 7.54 -6.66
C SER A 116 -12.59 6.29 -6.04
N GLU A 117 -11.77 5.32 -5.64
CA GLU A 117 -12.23 4.01 -5.19
C GLU A 117 -11.85 3.67 -3.75
N LEU A 118 -10.64 3.97 -3.28
CA LEU A 118 -10.21 3.50 -1.96
C LEU A 118 -10.55 4.45 -0.81
N LEU A 119 -10.93 5.70 -1.08
CA LEU A 119 -11.28 6.70 -0.06
C LEU A 119 -12.79 7.00 0.03
N LYS A 120 -13.64 6.03 -0.35
CA LYS A 120 -15.10 6.16 -0.35
C LYS A 120 -15.83 4.90 0.12
#